data_AF-A0A011QMK5-F1
#
_entry.id   AF-A0A011QMK5-F1
#
_cell.length_a   1.000
_cell.length_b   1.000
_cell.length_c   1.000
_cell.angle_alpha   90.00
_cell.angle_beta   90.00
_cell.angle_gamma   90.00
#
_symmetry.space_group_name_H-M   'P 1'
#
loop_
_entity.id
_entity.type
_entity.pdbx_description
1 polymer ?
#
loop_
_entity_poly.entity_id
_entity_poly.type
_entity_poly.pdbx_seq_one_letter_code
_entity_poly.pdbx_strand_id
1 'polypeptide(L)'
;MRNEQTGLITSLASHCWRLLSLRGDWKSMPDSAAFVWLAMGATLLGGLTEQLVRGRSLDVAVLSAVVWVGFILAVSRHGGIFDRRFAGALALLSIGIEGLLVLTIWIPAAEWPVAIWAGVAVMHLLFQANDAGAAAGR
;
A
#
# COMPACT_ATOMS: atom_id res chain seq x y z
N MET A 1 15.70 -15.59 -19.80
CA MET A 1 14.51 -14.91 -19.24
C MET A 1 14.11 -15.39 -17.82
N ARG A 2 14.68 -16.47 -17.25
CA ARG A 2 14.26 -17.05 -15.95
C ARG A 2 14.94 -16.45 -14.68
N ASN A 3 15.70 -15.37 -14.79
CA ASN A 3 16.45 -14.80 -13.66
C ASN A 3 15.99 -13.39 -13.23
N GLU A 4 15.46 -12.59 -14.17
CA GLU A 4 15.08 -11.20 -13.89
C GLU A 4 13.69 -11.08 -13.25
N GLN A 5 12.70 -11.86 -13.72
CA GLN A 5 11.35 -11.88 -13.15
C GLN A 5 11.32 -12.37 -11.71
N THR A 6 12.10 -13.42 -11.39
CA THR A 6 12.25 -13.93 -10.02
C THR A 6 12.87 -12.86 -9.11
N GLY A 7 13.83 -12.08 -9.63
CA GLY A 7 14.42 -10.94 -8.91
C GLY A 7 13.42 -9.82 -8.64
N LEU A 8 12.52 -9.53 -9.58
CA LEU A 8 11.49 -8.51 -9.40
C LEU A 8 10.46 -8.88 -8.31
N ILE A 9 9.92 -10.09 -8.36
CA ILE A 9 8.91 -10.54 -7.37
C ILE A 9 9.52 -10.60 -5.97
N THR A 10 10.74 -11.13 -5.84
CA THR A 10 11.45 -11.18 -4.56
C THR A 10 11.77 -9.79 -4.03
N SER A 11 12.16 -8.85 -4.90
CA SER A 11 12.35 -7.45 -4.52
C SER A 11 11.06 -6.79 -4.04
N LEU A 12 9.94 -6.99 -4.76
CA LEU A 12 8.62 -6.49 -4.37
C LEU A 12 8.18 -7.04 -3.01
N ALA A 13 8.31 -8.35 -2.81
CA ALA A 13 7.99 -9.00 -1.55
C ALA A 13 8.88 -8.48 -0.41
N SER A 14 10.17 -8.27 -0.66
CA SER A 14 11.11 -7.70 0.30
C SER A 14 10.74 -6.27 0.67
N HIS A 15 10.41 -5.42 -0.31
CA HIS A 15 9.97 -4.05 -0.06
C HIS A 15 8.64 -4.01 0.71
N CYS A 16 7.67 -4.84 0.34
CA CYS A 16 6.42 -4.99 1.05
C CYS A 16 6.65 -5.42 2.51
N TRP A 17 7.49 -6.44 2.74
CA TRP A 17 7.86 -6.88 4.09
C TRP A 17 8.56 -5.79 4.91
N ARG A 18 9.46 -5.01 4.30
CA ARG A 18 10.12 -3.88 4.96
C ARG A 18 9.12 -2.80 5.37
N LEU A 19 8.18 -2.46 4.49
CA LEU A 19 7.11 -1.49 4.80
C LEU A 19 6.22 -2.00 5.93
N LEU A 20 5.78 -3.25 5.87
CA LEU A 20 4.99 -3.89 6.93
C LEU A 20 5.74 -3.97 8.25
N SER A 21 7.06 -4.17 8.24
CA SER A 21 7.88 -4.22 9.46
C SER A 21 8.33 -2.84 9.96
N LEU A 22 7.78 -1.75 9.42
CA LEU A 22 8.13 -0.37 9.76
C LEU A 22 9.61 -0.01 9.50
N ARG A 23 10.28 -0.78 8.64
CA ARG A 23 11.70 -0.59 8.23
C ARG A 23 11.85 -0.13 6.78
N GLY A 24 10.72 0.07 6.10
CA GLY A 24 10.65 0.59 4.75
C GLY A 24 10.80 2.11 4.75
N ASP A 25 11.41 2.61 3.68
CA ASP A 25 11.50 4.03 3.36
C ASP A 25 10.84 4.21 2.00
N TRP A 26 9.91 5.16 1.91
CA TRP A 26 9.23 5.46 0.65
C TRP A 26 10.20 6.02 -0.41
N LYS A 27 11.32 6.65 0.00
CA LYS A 27 12.31 7.20 -0.92
C LYS A 27 13.05 6.15 -1.73
N SER A 28 13.07 4.89 -1.26
CA SER A 28 13.68 3.77 -1.98
C SER A 28 12.77 3.21 -3.08
N MET A 29 11.53 3.70 -3.21
CA MET A 29 10.62 3.25 -4.25
C MET A 29 11.02 3.78 -5.62
N PRO A 30 10.72 3.02 -6.71
CA PRO A 30 10.90 3.49 -8.07
C PRO A 30 10.11 4.78 -8.33
N ASP A 31 10.77 5.81 -8.87
CA ASP A 31 10.10 6.99 -9.43
C ASP A 31 9.65 6.70 -10.87
N SER A 32 8.67 5.81 -11.00
CA SER A 32 8.16 5.37 -12.29
C SER A 32 6.63 5.41 -12.29
N ALA A 33 6.06 6.15 -13.25
CA ALA A 33 4.61 6.18 -13.44
C ALA A 33 4.05 4.77 -13.71
N ALA A 34 4.77 3.95 -14.47
CA ALA A 34 4.34 2.58 -14.75
C ALA A 34 4.27 1.73 -13.48
N PHE A 35 5.30 1.83 -12.62
CA PHE A 35 5.30 1.14 -11.34
C PHE A 35 4.12 1.56 -10.46
N VAL A 36 3.91 2.88 -10.32
CA VAL A 36 2.82 3.41 -9.49
C VAL A 36 1.45 2.95 -10.01
N TRP A 37 1.18 3.08 -11.30
CA TRP A 37 -0.13 2.67 -11.83
C TRP A 37 -0.37 1.17 -11.72
N LEU A 38 0.67 0.34 -11.89
CA LEU A 38 0.57 -1.10 -11.65
C LEU A 38 0.30 -1.41 -10.17
N ALA A 39 1.02 -0.78 -9.24
CA ALA A 39 0.81 -0.97 -7.81
C ALA A 39 -0.57 -0.49 -7.35
N MET A 40 -1.03 0.66 -7.86
CA MET A 40 -2.37 1.21 -7.61
C MET A 40 -3.46 0.30 -8.18
N GLY A 41 -3.27 -0.25 -9.38
CA GLY A 41 -4.18 -1.22 -9.96
C GLY A 41 -4.24 -2.52 -9.15
N ALA A 42 -3.09 -3.03 -8.70
CA ALA A 42 -3.03 -4.20 -7.83
C ALA A 42 -3.70 -3.95 -6.47
N THR A 43 -3.53 -2.77 -5.88
CA THR A 43 -4.23 -2.34 -4.66
C THR A 43 -5.75 -2.28 -4.88
N LEU A 44 -6.19 -1.67 -5.98
CA LEU A 44 -7.62 -1.57 -6.29
C LEU A 44 -8.25 -2.96 -6.43
N LEU A 45 -7.61 -3.85 -7.20
CA LEU A 45 -8.09 -5.21 -7.43
C LEU A 45 -7.99 -6.07 -6.17
N GLY A 46 -6.93 -5.90 -5.38
CA GLY A 46 -6.72 -6.59 -4.12
C GLY A 46 -7.77 -6.20 -3.09
N GLY A 47 -8.00 -4.90 -2.87
CA GLY A 47 -9.05 -4.40 -1.98
C GLY A 47 -10.46 -4.81 -2.42
N LEU A 48 -10.76 -4.78 -3.72
CA LEU A 48 -12.03 -5.30 -4.24
C LEU A 48 -12.19 -6.80 -3.92
N THR A 49 -11.15 -7.59 -4.21
CA THR A 49 -11.16 -9.04 -4.00
C THR A 49 -11.30 -9.36 -2.51
N GLU A 50 -10.55 -8.68 -1.65
CA GLU A 50 -10.58 -8.85 -0.20
C GLU A 50 -11.99 -8.62 0.36
N GLN A 51 -12.66 -7.55 -0.03
CA GLN A 51 -14.03 -7.26 0.40
C GLN A 51 -15.03 -8.32 -0.08
N LEU A 52 -14.89 -8.79 -1.32
CA LEU A 52 -15.76 -9.83 -1.87
C LEU A 52 -15.56 -11.18 -1.18
N VAL A 53 -14.31 -11.57 -0.88
CA VAL A 53 -14.02 -12.81 -0.14
C VAL A 53 -14.58 -12.75 1.29
N ARG A 54 -14.66 -11.55 1.88
CA ARG A 54 -15.34 -11.31 3.17
C ARG A 54 -16.87 -11.28 3.08
N GLY A 55 -17.45 -11.56 1.91
CA GLY A 55 -18.89 -11.62 1.70
C GLY A 55 -19.58 -10.25 1.68
N ARG A 56 -18.82 -9.16 1.43
CA ARG A 56 -19.43 -7.83 1.21
C ARG A 56 -20.09 -7.76 -0.16
N SER A 57 -21.11 -6.93 -0.25
CA SER A 57 -21.79 -6.65 -1.51
C SER A 57 -20.88 -5.89 -2.47
N LEU A 58 -21.12 -6.05 -3.78
CA LEU A 58 -20.25 -5.52 -4.82
C LEU A 58 -20.12 -3.98 -4.76
N ASP A 59 -21.21 -3.30 -4.45
CA ASP A 59 -21.26 -1.85 -4.25
C ASP A 59 -20.34 -1.40 -3.10
N VAL A 60 -20.39 -2.08 -1.96
CA VAL A 60 -19.51 -1.77 -0.81
C VAL A 60 -18.05 -2.08 -1.15
N ALA A 61 -17.78 -3.20 -1.81
CA ALA A 61 -16.44 -3.59 -2.21
C ALA A 61 -15.80 -2.57 -3.17
N VAL A 62 -16.55 -2.16 -4.20
CA VAL A 62 -16.13 -1.13 -5.17
C VAL A 62 -15.91 0.21 -4.48
N LEU A 63 -16.86 0.66 -3.67
CA LEU A 63 -16.76 1.94 -2.97
C LEU A 63 -15.52 1.98 -2.07
N SER A 64 -15.29 0.91 -1.29
CA SER A 64 -14.14 0.81 -0.38
C SER A 64 -12.81 0.87 -1.13
N ALA A 65 -12.68 0.10 -2.21
CA ALA A 65 -11.46 0.08 -3.02
C ALA A 65 -11.18 1.43 -3.70
N VAL A 66 -12.21 2.07 -4.25
CA VAL A 66 -12.08 3.40 -4.89
C VAL A 66 -11.76 4.49 -3.86
N VAL A 67 -12.40 4.48 -2.70
CA VAL A 67 -12.11 5.42 -1.62
C VAL A 67 -10.67 5.28 -1.14
N TRP A 68 -10.18 4.05 -1.00
CA TRP A 68 -8.79 3.80 -0.59
C TRP A 68 -7.78 4.29 -1.64
N VAL A 69 -8.02 4.01 -2.92
CA VAL A 69 -7.21 4.56 -4.02
C VAL A 69 -7.26 6.09 -4.06
N GLY A 70 -8.44 6.67 -3.87
CA GLY A 70 -8.63 8.12 -3.78
C GLY A 70 -7.85 8.73 -2.62
N PHE A 71 -7.84 8.07 -1.46
CA PHE A 71 -7.04 8.45 -0.30
C PHE A 71 -5.55 8.47 -0.64
N ILE A 72 -5.00 7.40 -1.22
CA ILE A 72 -3.59 7.35 -1.63
C ILE A 72 -3.26 8.51 -2.58
N LEU A 73 -4.10 8.73 -3.61
CA LEU A 73 -3.91 9.82 -4.56
C LEU A 73 -3.93 11.21 -3.89
N ALA A 74 -4.78 11.40 -2.88
CA ALA A 74 -4.90 12.66 -2.15
C ALA A 74 -3.66 12.92 -1.29
N VAL A 75 -3.25 11.95 -0.47
CA VAL A 75 -2.10 12.13 0.45
C VAL A 75 -0.76 12.14 -0.26
N SER A 76 -0.67 11.56 -1.46
CA SER A 76 0.55 11.61 -2.27
C SER A 76 0.72 12.88 -3.08
N ARG A 77 -0.18 13.86 -2.97
CA ARG A 77 0.02 15.19 -3.56
C ARG A 77 0.56 16.16 -2.51
N HIS A 78 1.78 16.64 -2.72
CA HIS A 78 2.40 17.70 -1.92
C HIS A 78 2.68 18.93 -2.78
N GLY A 79 2.22 20.10 -2.36
CA GLY A 79 2.46 21.36 -3.09
C GLY A 79 1.94 21.38 -4.54
N GLY A 80 0.93 20.56 -4.86
CA GLY A 80 0.41 20.41 -6.24
C GLY A 80 1.17 19.40 -7.10
N ILE A 81 2.27 18.82 -6.61
CA ILE A 81 3.05 17.80 -7.30
C ILE A 81 2.71 16.41 -6.72
N PHE A 82 2.49 15.45 -7.60
CA PHE A 82 2.23 14.07 -7.21
C PHE A 82 3.55 13.32 -6.97
N ASP A 83 3.80 12.92 -5.72
CA ASP A 83 4.97 12.13 -5.34
C ASP A 83 4.71 10.65 -5.68
N ARG A 84 5.31 10.22 -6.80
CA ARG A 84 5.18 8.85 -7.31
C ARG A 84 5.82 7.83 -6.38
N ARG A 85 6.95 8.15 -5.75
CA ARG A 85 7.64 7.20 -4.87
C ARG A 85 6.79 6.92 -3.64
N PHE A 86 6.22 7.99 -3.07
CA PHE A 86 5.34 7.88 -1.92
C PHE A 86 4.02 7.17 -2.25
N ALA A 87 3.39 7.49 -3.38
CA ALA A 87 2.21 6.77 -3.86
C ALA A 87 2.50 5.27 -4.08
N GLY A 88 3.64 4.96 -4.70
CA GLY A 88 4.09 3.59 -4.91
C GLY A 88 4.33 2.83 -3.61
N ALA A 89 4.89 3.49 -2.58
CA ALA A 89 5.06 2.90 -1.25
C ALA A 89 3.72 2.61 -0.57
N LEU A 90 2.77 3.55 -0.61
CA LEU A 90 1.43 3.35 -0.05
C LEU A 90 0.68 2.22 -0.75
N ALA A 91 0.74 2.17 -2.08
CA ALA A 91 0.12 1.11 -2.86
C ALA A 91 0.76 -0.25 -2.53
N LEU A 92 2.09 -0.34 -2.49
CA LEU A 92 2.79 -1.59 -2.17
C LEU A 92 2.52 -2.06 -0.74
N LEU A 93 2.45 -1.14 0.22
CA LEU A 93 2.05 -1.43 1.60
C LEU A 93 0.60 -1.94 1.64
N SER A 94 -0.30 -1.34 0.87
CA SER A 94 -1.72 -1.72 0.81
C SER A 94 -1.89 -3.15 0.30
N ILE A 95 -1.15 -3.55 -0.74
CA ILE A 95 -1.12 -4.95 -1.23
C ILE A 95 -0.73 -5.92 -0.10
N GLY A 96 0.28 -5.55 0.69
CA GLY A 96 0.70 -6.34 1.85
C GLY A 96 -0.39 -6.47 2.92
N ILE A 97 -1.04 -5.35 3.25
CA ILE A 97 -2.14 -5.30 4.22
C ILE A 97 -3.33 -6.13 3.74
N GLU A 98 -3.76 -5.97 2.49
CA GLU A 98 -4.85 -6.75 1.89
C GLU A 98 -4.55 -8.25 1.94
N GLY A 99 -3.31 -8.65 1.60
CA GLY A 99 -2.86 -10.02 1.75
C GLY A 99 -2.97 -10.54 3.19
N LEU A 100 -2.54 -9.75 4.18
CA LEU A 100 -2.70 -10.11 5.59
C LEU A 100 -4.18 -10.19 6.00
N LEU A 101 -5.01 -9.24 5.57
CA LEU A 101 -6.44 -9.23 5.87
C LEU A 101 -7.15 -10.44 5.28
N VAL A 102 -6.81 -10.86 4.06
CA VAL A 102 -7.33 -12.11 3.49
C VAL A 102 -6.92 -13.31 4.34
N LEU A 103 -5.66 -13.36 4.82
CA LEU A 103 -5.21 -14.43 5.72
C LEU A 103 -5.99 -14.49 7.05
N THR A 104 -6.50 -13.36 7.54
CA THR A 104 -7.30 -13.34 8.78
C THR A 104 -8.67 -14.02 8.65
N ILE A 105 -9.14 -14.31 7.44
CA ILE A 105 -10.42 -15.02 7.22
C ILE A 105 -10.40 -16.40 7.88
N TRP A 106 -9.23 -17.06 7.90
CA TRP A 106 -9.06 -18.37 8.55
C TRP A 106 -8.69 -18.26 10.04
N ILE A 107 -8.38 -17.05 10.52
CA ILE A 107 -7.98 -16.80 11.91
C ILE A 107 -8.68 -15.52 12.37
N PRO A 108 -9.98 -15.56 12.72
CA PRO A 108 -10.75 -14.36 13.06
C PRO A 108 -10.14 -13.54 14.22
N ALA A 109 -9.49 -14.21 15.17
CA ALA A 109 -8.79 -13.56 16.28
C ALA A 109 -7.59 -12.70 15.83
N ALA A 110 -7.06 -12.92 14.63
CA ALA A 110 -5.97 -12.15 14.04
C ALA A 110 -6.44 -10.93 13.24
N GLU A 111 -7.76 -10.70 13.08
CA GLU A 111 -8.28 -9.55 12.35
C GLU A 111 -7.93 -8.22 13.04
N TRP A 112 -8.25 -8.10 14.34
CA TRP A 112 -8.04 -6.84 15.07
C TRP A 112 -6.54 -6.47 15.21
N PRO A 113 -5.58 -7.39 15.46
CA PRO A 113 -4.17 -7.04 15.47
C PRO A 113 -3.66 -6.61 14.09
N VAL A 114 -4.08 -7.30 13.03
CA VAL A 114 -3.70 -6.96 11.64
C VAL A 114 -4.25 -5.59 11.26
N ALA A 115 -5.50 -5.27 11.61
CA ALA A 115 -6.10 -3.97 11.36
C ALA A 115 -5.37 -2.83 12.11
N ILE A 116 -5.04 -3.03 13.39
CA ILE A 116 -4.25 -2.06 14.16
C ILE A 116 -2.88 -1.88 13.52
N TRP A 117 -2.21 -2.98 13.16
CA TRP A 117 -0.88 -2.95 12.56
C TRP A 117 -0.89 -2.24 11.20
N ALA A 118 -1.90 -2.50 10.38
CA ALA A 118 -2.12 -1.81 9.10
C ALA A 118 -2.23 -0.29 9.30
N GLY A 119 -3.02 0.15 10.28
CA GLY A 119 -3.13 1.57 10.64
C GLY A 119 -1.79 2.17 11.06
N VAL A 120 -1.04 1.49 11.92
CA VAL A 120 0.30 1.91 12.36
C VAL A 120 1.27 2.01 11.17
N ALA A 121 1.28 1.03 10.28
CA ALA A 121 2.17 1.00 9.12
C ALA A 121 1.87 2.16 8.14
N VAL A 122 0.60 2.45 7.89
CA VAL A 122 0.19 3.59 7.06
C VAL A 122 0.57 4.91 7.72
N MET A 123 0.28 5.07 9.02
CA MET A 123 0.62 6.29 9.76
C MET A 123 2.13 6.53 9.82
N HIS A 124 2.91 5.49 10.05
CA HIS A 124 4.36 5.57 10.04
C HIS A 124 4.89 6.08 8.69
N LEU A 125 4.35 5.58 7.57
CA LEU A 125 4.73 6.04 6.25
C LEU A 125 4.33 7.51 6.01
N LEU A 126 3.13 7.91 6.45
CA LEU A 126 2.65 9.30 6.35
C LEU A 126 3.54 10.26 7.15
N PHE A 127 3.93 9.89 8.38
CA PHE A 127 4.85 10.70 9.17
C PHE A 127 6.23 10.82 8.53
N GLN A 128 6.79 9.73 7.99
CA GLN A 128 8.06 9.81 7.25
C GLN A 128 8.00 10.79 6.07
N ALA A 129 6.89 10.84 5.33
CA ALA A 129 6.72 11.77 4.22
C ALA A 129 6.54 13.22 4.70
N ASN A 130 5.75 13.43 5.75
CA ASN A 130 5.53 14.75 6.33
C ASN A 130 6.82 15.36 6.91
N ASP A 131 7.61 14.58 7.65
CA ASP A 131 8.89 15.03 8.22
C ASP A 131 9.88 15.40 7.12
N ALA A 132 9.91 14.64 6.02
CA ALA A 132 10.72 14.96 4.86
C ALA A 132 10.28 16.27 4.17
N GLY A 133 8.97 16.50 4.06
CA GLY A 133 8.42 17.75 3.54
C GLY A 133 8.74 18.96 4.42
N ALA A 134 8.61 18.80 5.74
CA ALA A 134 8.94 19.84 6.72
C ALA A 134 10.43 20.19 6.73
N ALA A 135 11.32 19.22 6.49
CA ALA A 135 12.75 19.45 6.39
C ALA A 135 13.17 20.15 5.09
N ALA A 136 12.45 19.94 3.99
CA ALA A 136 12.75 20.58 2.69
C ALA A 136 12.32 22.06 2.61
N GLY A 137 11.45 22.52 3.52
CA GLY A 137 10.97 23.90 3.59
C GLY A 137 11.73 24.81 4.57
N ARG A 138 12.78 24.31 5.25
CA ARG A 138 13.69 25.10 6.10
C ARG A 138 14.98 25.38 5.35
#